data_AF-A0A537YM24-F1
#
_entry.id   AF-A0A537YM24-F1
#
_cell.length_a   1.000
_cell.length_b   1.000
_cell.length_c   1.000
_cell.angle_alpha   90.00
_cell.angle_beta   90.00
_cell.angle_gamma   90.00
#
_symmetry.space_group_name_H-M   'P 1'
#
loop_
_entity.id
_entity.type
_entity.pdbx_description
1 polymer ?
#
loop_
_entity_poly.entity_id
_entity_poly.type
_entity_poly.pdbx_seq_one_letter_code
_entity_poly.pdbx_strand_id
1 'polypeptide(L)'
;MAIEQLDPPEVRPFEMTTEDAAAILDDAARSIVLQARFYRDYGTVLSALPANTMLAPCETRGAGVHAVQWNSSGRFELANDEALIVTIKDAPEARYFDIMLADLWLNTFEFVDHQVSLNRAQARVDSDGRLRFVVSARDPGVPNWLDTTGATHGVLFARWQDCSAALTHEYRPGLRVVDLASICDASPDDTRRVDREARARDLADRARQLRKRFVAADPALPEILRRRNALESLIGRRLPVQTLDPHIVDP
;
A
#
# COMPACT_ATOMS: atom_id res chain seq x y z
N MET A 1 4.75 -20.22 3.73
CA MET A 1 5.30 -20.29 5.09
C MET A 1 4.18 -20.77 5.99
N ALA A 2 4.38 -21.85 6.73
CA ALA A 2 3.44 -22.31 7.74
C ALA A 2 4.07 -22.06 9.12
N ILE A 3 3.22 -21.81 10.11
CA ILE A 3 3.62 -21.74 11.51
C ILE A 3 2.97 -22.94 12.18
N GLU A 4 3.78 -23.75 12.85
CA GLU A 4 3.32 -24.89 13.65
C GLU A 4 3.97 -24.87 15.02
N GLN A 5 3.27 -25.40 16.01
CA GLN A 5 3.81 -25.58 17.35
C GLN A 5 4.79 -26.77 17.31
N LEU A 6 6.03 -26.57 17.76
CA LEU A 6 7.06 -27.62 17.72
C LEU A 6 6.71 -28.83 18.61
N ASP A 7 6.08 -28.57 19.76
CA ASP A 7 5.60 -29.58 20.70
C ASP A 7 4.08 -29.43 20.88
N PRO A 8 3.25 -29.95 19.96
CA PRO A 8 1.81 -29.85 20.08
C PRO A 8 1.35 -30.68 21.30
N PRO A 9 0.50 -30.13 22.18
CA PRO A 9 -0.06 -30.92 23.28
C PRO A 9 -0.82 -32.13 22.72
N GLU A 10 -0.87 -33.24 23.48
CA GLU A 10 -1.77 -34.35 23.16
C GLU A 10 -3.17 -33.80 22.88
N VAL A 11 -3.63 -34.00 21.65
CA VAL A 11 -4.73 -33.27 21.01
C VAL A 11 -5.92 -33.12 21.95
N ARG A 12 -6.09 -31.92 22.51
CA ARG A 12 -7.40 -31.43 22.88
C ARG A 12 -7.84 -30.43 21.82
N PRO A 13 -8.94 -30.68 21.09
CA PRO A 13 -9.51 -29.63 20.28
C PRO A 13 -9.80 -28.44 21.19
N PHE A 14 -9.44 -27.23 20.75
CA PHE A 14 -9.90 -26.02 21.43
C PHE A 14 -11.43 -26.05 21.48
N GLU A 15 -11.99 -26.21 22.68
CA GLU A 15 -13.43 -26.10 22.91
C GLU A 15 -13.74 -24.65 23.24
N MET A 16 -14.39 -23.96 22.30
CA MET A 16 -14.82 -22.57 22.48
C MET A 16 -15.89 -22.51 23.57
N THR A 17 -15.62 -21.82 24.67
CA THR A 17 -16.65 -21.50 25.67
C THR A 17 -17.39 -20.20 25.31
N THR A 18 -18.52 -19.93 25.97
CA THR A 18 -19.23 -18.65 25.83
C THR A 18 -18.38 -17.47 26.30
N GLU A 19 -17.56 -17.67 27.33
CA GLU A 19 -16.64 -16.65 27.83
C GLU A 19 -15.54 -16.34 26.81
N ASP A 20 -14.94 -17.37 26.20
CA ASP A 20 -13.96 -17.19 25.12
C ASP A 20 -14.57 -16.47 23.92
N ALA A 21 -15.77 -16.87 23.50
CA ALA A 21 -16.46 -16.26 22.38
C ALA A 21 -16.78 -14.78 22.65
N ALA A 22 -17.25 -14.45 23.86
CA ALA A 22 -17.50 -13.08 24.27
C ALA A 22 -16.21 -12.25 24.26
N ALA A 23 -15.12 -12.77 24.85
CA ALA A 23 -13.83 -12.10 24.89
C ALA A 23 -13.27 -11.83 23.48
N ILE A 24 -13.35 -12.79 22.55
CA ILE A 24 -12.90 -12.64 21.17
C ILE A 24 -13.72 -11.58 20.42
N LEU A 25 -15.05 -11.59 20.58
CA LEU A 25 -15.92 -10.61 19.94
C LEU A 25 -15.70 -9.20 20.50
N ASP A 26 -15.52 -9.07 21.81
CA ASP A 26 -15.25 -7.79 22.48
C ASP A 26 -13.88 -7.22 22.06
N ASP A 27 -12.85 -8.07 21.97
CA ASP A 27 -11.53 -7.67 21.48
C ASP A 27 -11.58 -7.25 20.00
N ALA A 28 -12.27 -8.02 19.15
CA ALA A 28 -12.46 -7.68 17.75
C ALA A 28 -13.19 -6.33 17.57
N ALA A 29 -14.29 -6.12 18.31
CA ALA A 29 -15.03 -4.86 18.28
C ALA A 29 -14.17 -3.68 18.76
N ARG A 30 -13.40 -3.86 19.83
CA ARG A 30 -12.46 -2.85 20.33
C ARG A 30 -11.37 -2.53 19.31
N SER A 31 -10.80 -3.55 18.69
CA SER A 31 -9.74 -3.42 17.68
C SER A 31 -10.23 -2.63 16.47
N ILE A 32 -11.44 -2.91 15.96
CA ILE A 32 -12.05 -2.14 14.86
C ILE A 32 -12.18 -0.66 15.23
N VAL A 33 -12.69 -0.35 16.42
CA VAL A 33 -12.84 1.05 16.87
C VAL A 33 -11.49 1.75 17.02
N LEU A 34 -10.49 1.07 17.58
CA LEU A 34 -9.13 1.62 17.73
C LEU A 34 -8.48 1.89 16.38
N GLN A 35 -8.55 0.95 15.45
CA GLN A 35 -8.00 1.10 14.10
C GLN A 35 -8.71 2.23 13.34
N ALA A 36 -10.05 2.27 13.36
CA ALA A 36 -10.81 3.32 12.69
C ALA A 36 -10.44 4.72 13.22
N ARG A 37 -10.26 4.87 14.54
CA ARG A 37 -9.78 6.12 15.14
C ARG A 37 -8.38 6.48 14.66
N PHE A 38 -7.46 5.51 14.69
CA PHE A 38 -6.09 5.71 14.22
C PHE A 38 -6.05 6.21 12.76
N TYR A 39 -6.72 5.50 11.84
CA TYR A 39 -6.71 5.87 10.42
C TYR A 39 -7.40 7.22 10.16
N ARG A 40 -8.52 7.49 10.85
CA ARG A 40 -9.17 8.81 10.79
C ARG A 40 -8.22 9.92 11.23
N ASP A 41 -7.56 9.76 12.38
CA ASP A 41 -6.71 10.79 12.96
C ASP A 41 -5.48 11.02 12.08
N TYR A 42 -4.89 9.95 11.55
CA TYR A 42 -3.78 10.02 10.61
C TYR A 42 -4.18 10.70 9.29
N GLY A 43 -5.31 10.28 8.70
CA GLY A 43 -5.88 10.90 7.50
C GLY A 43 -6.21 12.38 7.69
N THR A 44 -6.66 12.76 8.89
CA THR A 44 -6.92 14.17 9.26
C THR A 44 -5.63 14.99 9.25
N VAL A 45 -4.57 14.46 9.86
CA VAL A 45 -3.24 15.12 9.86
C VAL A 45 -2.71 15.28 8.44
N LEU A 46 -2.81 14.24 7.61
CA LEU A 46 -2.36 14.33 6.22
C LEU A 46 -3.18 15.32 5.40
N SER A 47 -4.51 15.33 5.58
CA SER A 47 -5.40 16.25 4.87
C SER A 47 -5.14 17.71 5.21
N ALA A 48 -4.66 17.99 6.43
CA ALA A 48 -4.29 19.33 6.89
C ALA A 48 -2.96 19.84 6.29
N LEU A 49 -2.16 18.98 5.66
CA LEU A 49 -0.98 19.43 4.92
C LEU A 49 -1.41 20.29 3.72
N PRO A 50 -0.57 21.24 3.29
CA PRO A 50 -0.76 21.89 2.01
C PRO A 50 -0.88 20.84 0.89
N ALA A 51 -1.70 21.13 -0.11
CA ALA A 51 -1.82 20.28 -1.29
C ALA A 51 -0.44 20.02 -1.92
N ASN A 52 -0.27 18.83 -2.49
CA ASN A 52 0.93 18.44 -3.22
C ASN A 52 2.22 18.61 -2.39
N THR A 53 2.19 18.14 -1.14
CA THR A 53 3.33 18.19 -0.20
C THR A 53 3.61 16.82 0.40
N MET A 54 4.89 16.49 0.52
CA MET A 54 5.39 15.38 1.35
C MET A 54 6.33 15.89 2.45
N LEU A 55 6.26 15.22 3.60
CA LEU A 55 7.13 15.46 4.74
C LEU A 55 8.53 14.86 4.51
N ALA A 56 9.54 15.36 5.23
CA ALA A 56 10.84 14.70 5.24
C ALA A 56 10.71 13.29 5.85
N PRO A 57 11.53 12.30 5.41
CA PRO A 57 11.51 10.98 6.01
C PRO A 57 11.78 11.06 7.52
N CYS A 58 11.01 10.31 8.30
CA CYS A 58 11.27 10.12 9.72
C CYS A 58 11.42 8.64 10.05
N GLU A 59 12.28 8.34 11.02
CA GLU A 59 12.42 6.99 11.53
C GLU A 59 11.08 6.55 12.13
N THR A 60 10.57 5.42 11.68
CA THR A 60 9.30 4.89 12.16
C THR A 60 9.57 3.66 13.03
N ARG A 61 9.00 3.67 14.24
CA ARG A 61 9.12 2.60 15.21
C ARG A 61 7.73 2.22 15.71
N GLY A 62 7.55 0.97 16.13
CA GLY A 62 6.30 0.49 16.72
C GLY A 62 5.88 -0.88 16.18
N ALA A 63 4.73 -1.34 16.67
CA ALA A 63 4.15 -2.62 16.25
C ALA A 63 3.81 -2.59 14.75
N GLY A 64 4.13 -3.69 14.04
CA GLY A 64 3.85 -3.83 12.61
C GLY A 64 4.80 -3.09 11.66
N VAL A 65 5.87 -2.47 12.18
CA VAL A 65 6.89 -1.77 11.38
C VAL A 65 8.15 -2.62 11.28
N HIS A 66 8.83 -2.57 10.13
CA HIS A 66 10.12 -3.22 9.96
C HIS A 66 11.16 -2.66 10.95
N ALA A 67 12.11 -3.49 11.41
CA ALA A 67 13.02 -3.16 12.51
C ALA A 67 13.83 -1.87 12.28
N VAL A 68 14.30 -1.67 11.05
CA VAL A 68 14.93 -0.41 10.60
C VAL A 68 14.12 0.10 9.42
N GLN A 69 13.39 1.19 9.63
CA GLN A 69 12.50 1.78 8.63
C GLN A 69 12.36 3.29 8.77
N TRP A 70 12.32 3.97 7.63
CA TRP A 70 11.98 5.38 7.51
C TRP A 70 10.76 5.52 6.60
N ASN A 71 9.85 6.43 6.94
CA ASN A 71 8.68 6.71 6.13
C ASN A 71 8.60 8.22 5.83
N SER A 72 8.11 8.56 4.64
CA SER A 72 7.67 9.89 4.27
C SER A 72 6.23 9.78 3.79
N SER A 73 5.39 10.71 4.23
CA SER A 73 3.98 10.74 3.90
C SER A 73 3.56 12.15 3.53
N GLY A 74 2.54 12.24 2.69
CA GLY A 74 2.04 13.49 2.18
C GLY A 74 0.70 13.32 1.47
N ARG A 75 0.26 14.36 0.78
CA ARG A 75 -0.96 14.33 -0.01
C ARG A 75 -0.76 14.93 -1.39
N PHE A 76 -1.56 14.46 -2.33
CA PHE A 76 -1.73 15.08 -3.64
C PHE A 76 -3.16 15.61 -3.80
N GLU A 77 -3.30 16.64 -4.63
CA GLU A 77 -4.56 17.17 -5.12
C GLU A 77 -4.32 17.69 -6.54
N LEU A 78 -4.99 17.12 -7.53
CA LEU A 78 -4.74 17.32 -8.95
C LEU A 78 -6.06 17.38 -9.72
N ALA A 79 -6.14 18.27 -10.70
CA ALA A 79 -7.13 18.19 -11.75
C ALA A 79 -6.84 17.01 -12.71
N ASN A 80 -7.82 16.64 -13.52
CA ASN A 80 -7.72 15.49 -14.43
C ASN A 80 -6.67 15.66 -15.54
N ASP A 81 -6.26 16.88 -15.84
CA ASP A 81 -5.25 17.26 -16.82
C ASP A 81 -3.92 17.69 -16.20
N GLU A 82 -3.81 17.60 -14.87
CA GLU A 82 -2.57 17.84 -14.14
C GLU A 82 -1.82 16.52 -13.87
N ALA A 83 -0.53 16.67 -13.62
CA ALA A 83 0.34 15.62 -13.15
C ALA A 83 1.26 16.17 -12.06
N LEU A 84 1.58 15.34 -11.08
CA LEU A 84 2.52 15.66 -10.01
C LEU A 84 3.82 14.91 -10.22
N ILE A 85 4.91 15.64 -10.38
CA ILE A 85 6.26 15.08 -10.39
C ILE A 85 6.77 15.03 -8.95
N VAL A 86 7.04 13.83 -8.46
CA VAL A 86 7.66 13.56 -7.16
C VAL A 86 9.12 13.20 -7.39
N THR A 87 10.02 14.06 -6.96
CA THR A 87 11.48 13.89 -7.11
C THR A 87 12.10 13.50 -5.78
N ILE A 88 12.80 12.37 -5.76
CA ILE A 88 13.42 11.82 -4.55
C ILE A 88 14.90 11.55 -4.86
N LYS A 89 15.80 11.98 -3.98
CA LYS A 89 17.21 11.58 -4.05
C LYS A 89 17.30 10.07 -3.83
N ASP A 90 18.02 9.38 -4.68
CA ASP A 90 18.22 7.95 -4.49
C ASP A 90 19.01 7.68 -3.19
N ALA A 91 18.53 6.73 -2.39
CA ALA A 91 19.10 6.36 -1.09
C ALA A 91 19.74 4.96 -1.18
N PRO A 92 21.01 4.83 -1.61
CA PRO A 92 21.69 3.54 -1.71
C PRO A 92 21.89 2.86 -0.36
N GLU A 93 21.75 3.59 0.75
CA GLU A 93 21.83 3.07 2.11
C GLU A 93 20.64 2.17 2.46
N ALA A 94 19.52 2.28 1.74
CA ALA A 94 18.34 1.45 1.96
C ALA A 94 18.35 0.22 1.05
N ARG A 95 18.22 -0.99 1.62
CA ARG A 95 18.12 -2.22 0.81
C ARG A 95 16.78 -2.34 0.09
N TYR A 96 15.74 -1.69 0.64
CA TYR A 96 14.42 -1.64 0.03
C TYR A 96 13.88 -0.21 0.05
N PHE A 97 13.23 0.17 -1.05
CA PHE A 97 12.48 1.41 -1.19
C PHE A 97 11.21 1.15 -1.97
N ASP A 98 10.11 1.79 -1.58
CA ASP A 98 8.92 1.94 -2.40
C ASP A 98 8.21 3.28 -2.21
N ILE A 99 7.35 3.60 -3.17
CA ILE A 99 6.36 4.66 -3.11
C ILE A 99 5.02 4.11 -3.58
N MET A 100 3.94 4.54 -2.93
CA MET A 100 2.58 4.12 -3.24
C MET A 100 1.56 5.25 -3.08
N LEU A 101 0.42 5.07 -3.74
CA LEU A 101 -0.78 5.90 -3.60
C LEU A 101 -1.83 5.19 -2.74
N ALA A 102 -2.53 5.98 -1.94
CA ALA A 102 -3.63 5.51 -1.09
C ALA A 102 -4.73 6.56 -0.97
N ASP A 103 -5.91 6.14 -0.52
CA ASP A 103 -6.97 7.03 -0.09
C ASP A 103 -6.64 7.69 1.27
N LEU A 104 -7.52 8.58 1.75
CA LEU A 104 -7.37 9.25 3.04
C LEU A 104 -7.53 8.31 4.25
N TRP A 105 -8.05 7.10 4.06
CA TRP A 105 -8.12 6.05 5.06
C TRP A 105 -6.89 5.13 5.02
N LEU A 106 -5.88 5.47 4.19
CA LEU A 106 -4.67 4.70 3.95
C LEU A 106 -4.90 3.33 3.30
N ASN A 107 -6.05 3.12 2.66
CA ASN A 107 -6.22 1.99 1.76
C ASN A 107 -5.45 2.29 0.49
N THR A 108 -4.52 1.41 0.12
CA THR A 108 -3.90 1.48 -1.21
C THR A 108 -5.00 1.46 -2.26
N PHE A 109 -4.88 2.31 -3.29
CA PHE A 109 -5.77 2.25 -4.44
C PHE A 109 -5.73 0.86 -5.10
N GLU A 110 -6.71 0.56 -5.96
CA GLU A 110 -6.76 -0.71 -6.70
C GLU A 110 -5.36 -0.95 -7.32
N PHE A 111 -4.72 -2.06 -6.95
CA PHE A 111 -3.30 -2.28 -7.24
C PHE A 111 -3.05 -3.53 -8.07
N VAL A 112 -4.10 -4.30 -8.38
CA VAL A 112 -4.04 -5.50 -9.20
C VAL A 112 -3.84 -5.11 -10.66
N ASP A 113 -4.71 -4.25 -11.18
CA ASP A 113 -4.73 -3.85 -12.58
C ASP A 113 -4.15 -2.45 -12.81
N HIS A 114 -3.94 -1.67 -11.74
CA HIS A 114 -3.29 -0.36 -11.82
C HIS A 114 -1.90 -0.33 -11.17
N GLN A 115 -1.01 0.49 -11.76
CA GLN A 115 0.32 0.77 -11.23
C GLN A 115 0.25 1.90 -10.21
N VAL A 116 -0.25 1.62 -9.02
CA VAL A 116 -0.39 2.62 -7.93
C VAL A 116 0.82 2.63 -7.00
N SER A 117 1.76 1.71 -7.20
CA SER A 117 2.99 1.60 -6.41
C SER A 117 4.16 1.06 -7.22
N LEU A 118 5.35 1.53 -6.88
CA LEU A 118 6.62 1.09 -7.44
C LEU A 118 7.65 0.93 -6.34
N ASN A 119 8.38 -0.19 -6.37
CA ASN A 119 9.57 -0.38 -5.56
C ASN A 119 10.86 -0.09 -6.35
N ARG A 120 12.00 -0.09 -5.66
CA ARG A 120 13.32 0.18 -6.25
C ARG A 120 13.69 -0.73 -7.43
N ALA A 121 13.26 -1.99 -7.44
CA ALA A 121 13.55 -2.91 -8.54
C ALA A 121 12.72 -2.62 -9.81
N GLN A 122 11.59 -1.94 -9.65
CA GLN A 122 10.68 -1.55 -10.74
C GLN A 122 10.96 -0.12 -11.23
N ALA A 123 11.32 0.78 -10.32
CA ALA A 123 11.59 2.16 -10.62
C ALA A 123 12.89 2.33 -11.44
N ARG A 124 12.93 3.40 -12.22
CA ARG A 124 14.12 3.84 -12.97
C ARG A 124 14.71 5.06 -12.28
N VAL A 125 16.01 5.00 -12.03
CA VAL A 125 16.80 6.14 -11.57
C VAL A 125 17.28 6.89 -12.80
N ASP A 126 17.07 8.20 -12.85
CA ASP A 126 17.55 9.04 -13.95
C ASP A 126 19.07 9.22 -13.87
N SER A 127 19.70 9.69 -14.96
CA SER A 127 21.17 9.86 -15.02
C SER A 127 21.77 10.76 -13.93
N ASP A 128 20.97 11.65 -13.33
CA ASP A 128 21.39 12.52 -12.23
C ASP A 128 21.25 11.89 -10.82
N GLY A 129 20.95 10.59 -10.74
CA GLY A 129 20.85 9.85 -9.48
C GLY A 129 19.55 10.12 -8.71
N ARG A 130 18.50 10.59 -9.39
CA ARG A 130 17.18 10.85 -8.77
C ARG A 130 16.13 9.89 -9.29
N LEU A 131 15.19 9.57 -8.41
CA LEU A 131 13.94 8.90 -8.76
C LEU A 131 12.88 9.97 -9.00
N ARG A 132 12.36 10.05 -10.22
CA ARG A 132 11.23 10.94 -10.56
C ARG A 132 9.99 10.09 -10.84
N PHE A 133 8.98 10.21 -10.00
CA PHE A 133 7.68 9.57 -10.19
C PHE A 133 6.68 10.58 -10.74
N VAL A 134 5.84 10.15 -11.68
CA VAL A 134 4.75 10.98 -12.22
C VAL A 134 3.44 10.41 -11.72
N VAL A 135 2.70 11.20 -10.93
CA VAL A 135 1.38 10.83 -10.42
C VAL A 135 0.33 11.52 -11.28
N SER A 136 -0.55 10.74 -11.92
CA SER A 136 -1.59 11.27 -12.81
C SER A 136 -2.68 10.23 -13.09
N ALA A 137 -3.87 10.70 -13.46
CA ALA A 137 -5.02 9.85 -13.80
C ALA A 137 -4.88 9.15 -15.17
N ARG A 138 -3.97 9.59 -16.04
CA ARG A 138 -3.70 8.98 -17.34
C ARG A 138 -2.20 8.74 -17.50
N ASP A 139 -1.85 7.68 -18.21
CA ASP A 139 -0.47 7.29 -18.51
C ASP A 139 0.24 8.38 -19.35
N PRO A 140 1.29 9.03 -18.82
CA PRO A 140 2.07 10.02 -19.55
C PRO A 140 3.15 9.40 -20.46
N GLY A 141 3.28 8.07 -20.47
CA GLY A 141 4.27 7.32 -21.26
C GLY A 141 5.68 7.35 -20.67
N VAL A 142 5.80 7.43 -19.34
CA VAL A 142 7.08 7.37 -18.60
C VAL A 142 7.13 6.15 -17.67
N PRO A 143 8.32 5.64 -17.29
CA PRO A 143 8.43 4.36 -16.59
C PRO A 143 7.86 4.43 -15.17
N ASN A 144 8.19 5.50 -14.45
CA ASN A 144 7.85 5.72 -13.05
C ASN A 144 6.47 6.39 -12.87
N TRP A 145 5.48 5.98 -13.66
CA TRP A 145 4.12 6.48 -13.52
C TRP A 145 3.41 5.83 -12.31
N LEU A 146 2.63 6.61 -11.57
CA LEU A 146 1.73 6.15 -10.52
C LEU A 146 0.31 6.58 -10.89
N ASP A 147 -0.56 5.60 -11.12
CA ASP A 147 -1.93 5.81 -11.55
C ASP A 147 -2.84 6.22 -10.38
N THR A 148 -3.53 7.35 -10.47
CA THR A 148 -4.46 7.78 -9.42
C THR A 148 -5.79 7.03 -9.43
N THR A 149 -6.03 6.13 -10.41
CA THR A 149 -7.28 5.39 -10.59
C THR A 149 -8.50 6.32 -10.78
N GLY A 150 -8.25 7.53 -11.31
CA GLY A 150 -9.25 8.58 -11.47
C GLY A 150 -9.47 9.45 -10.23
N ALA A 151 -8.78 9.21 -9.12
CA ALA A 151 -8.84 10.07 -7.95
C ALA A 151 -8.15 11.42 -8.21
N THR A 152 -8.80 12.50 -7.79
CA THR A 152 -8.25 13.87 -7.84
C THR A 152 -7.47 14.22 -6.57
N HIS A 153 -7.57 13.43 -5.51
CA HIS A 153 -6.79 13.63 -4.29
C HIS A 153 -6.47 12.29 -3.62
N GLY A 154 -5.44 12.29 -2.79
CA GLY A 154 -5.07 11.11 -2.01
C GLY A 154 -3.77 11.29 -1.25
N VAL A 155 -3.25 10.17 -0.76
CA VAL A 155 -2.04 10.09 0.05
C VAL A 155 -0.88 9.57 -0.79
N LEU A 156 0.28 10.18 -0.61
CA LEU A 156 1.57 9.67 -1.06
C LEU A 156 2.28 9.06 0.12
N PHE A 157 2.78 7.84 -0.04
CA PHE A 157 3.54 7.16 1.00
C PHE A 157 4.81 6.57 0.41
N ALA A 158 5.97 6.99 0.92
CA ALA A 158 7.28 6.45 0.57
C ALA A 158 7.93 5.81 1.79
N ARG A 159 8.65 4.71 1.57
CA ARG A 159 9.27 3.94 2.64
C ARG A 159 10.65 3.45 2.22
N TRP A 160 11.56 3.45 3.20
CA TRP A 160 12.90 2.90 3.11
C TRP A 160 13.10 1.90 4.24
N GLN A 161 13.64 0.72 3.95
CA GLN A 161 13.90 -0.32 4.94
C GLN A 161 15.35 -0.80 4.86
N ASP A 162 15.82 -1.36 5.98
CA ASP A 162 17.20 -1.82 6.16
C ASP A 162 18.22 -0.72 5.83
N CYS A 163 17.96 0.50 6.29
CA CYS A 163 18.85 1.63 6.06
C CYS A 163 20.15 1.46 6.88
N SER A 164 21.30 1.47 6.21
CA SER A 164 22.62 1.44 6.87
C SER A 164 23.00 2.78 7.53
N ALA A 165 22.26 3.84 7.25
CA ALA A 165 22.42 5.17 7.84
C ALA A 165 21.06 5.88 8.01
N ALA A 166 21.02 6.90 8.86
CA ALA A 166 19.83 7.73 9.02
C ALA A 166 19.55 8.56 7.76
N LEU A 167 18.27 8.65 7.38
CA LEU A 167 17.86 9.50 6.25
C LEU A 167 17.62 10.92 6.76
N THR A 168 18.43 11.88 6.30
CA THR A 168 18.29 13.29 6.67
C THR A 168 17.21 14.00 5.83
N HIS A 169 16.97 15.29 6.11
CA HIS A 169 16.02 16.11 5.35
C HIS A 169 16.36 16.23 3.85
N GLU A 170 17.58 15.88 3.42
CA GLU A 170 17.95 15.85 2.00
C GLU A 170 17.14 14.83 1.18
N TYR A 171 16.61 13.78 1.84
CA TYR A 171 15.77 12.75 1.23
C TYR A 171 14.29 13.14 1.20
N ARG A 172 13.95 14.37 1.60
CA ARG A 172 12.58 14.89 1.48
C ARG A 172 12.16 14.93 0.00
N PRO A 173 11.04 14.28 -0.37
CA PRO A 173 10.52 14.36 -1.73
C PRO A 173 10.19 15.80 -2.12
N GLY A 174 10.71 16.25 -3.25
CA GLY A 174 10.33 17.51 -3.90
C GLY A 174 9.15 17.28 -4.82
N LEU A 175 8.12 18.13 -4.73
CA LEU A 175 6.87 17.97 -5.47
C LEU A 175 6.64 19.18 -6.39
N ARG A 176 6.23 18.91 -7.63
CA ARG A 176 5.93 19.94 -8.63
C ARG A 176 4.75 19.51 -9.49
N VAL A 177 3.69 20.31 -9.48
CA VAL A 177 2.54 20.16 -10.38
C VAL A 177 2.90 20.72 -11.75
N VAL A 178 2.46 20.04 -12.80
CA VAL A 178 2.56 20.47 -14.20
C VAL A 178 1.31 20.03 -14.96
N ASP A 179 1.10 20.62 -16.13
CA ASP A 179 0.15 20.06 -17.10
C ASP A 179 0.63 18.66 -17.52
N LEU A 180 -0.29 17.70 -17.58
CA LEU A 180 0.00 16.33 -17.99
C LEU A 180 0.60 16.28 -19.39
N ALA A 181 0.15 17.16 -20.30
CA ALA A 181 0.66 17.25 -21.66
C ALA A 181 2.15 17.65 -21.70
N SER A 182 2.63 18.36 -20.67
CA SER A 182 3.99 18.89 -20.57
C SER A 182 4.95 17.93 -19.87
N ILE A 183 4.52 16.70 -19.51
CA ILE A 183 5.38 15.74 -18.79
C ILE A 183 6.63 15.37 -19.60
N CYS A 184 6.51 15.27 -20.92
CA CYS A 184 7.65 14.98 -21.79
C CYS A 184 8.75 16.04 -21.64
N ASP A 185 8.37 17.31 -21.69
CA ASP A 185 9.29 18.45 -21.63
C ASP A 185 9.76 18.73 -20.19
N ALA A 186 8.96 18.35 -19.20
CA ALA A 186 9.27 18.51 -17.78
C ALA A 186 10.15 17.38 -17.21
N SER A 187 10.42 16.34 -18.00
CA SER A 187 11.26 15.19 -17.63
C SER A 187 12.66 15.34 -18.22
N PRO A 188 13.70 14.74 -17.61
CA PRO A 188 15.03 14.68 -18.22
C PRO A 188 15.03 14.09 -19.64
N ASP A 189 15.90 14.57 -20.52
CA ASP A 189 15.99 14.15 -21.94
C ASP A 189 16.26 12.64 -22.10
N ASP A 190 16.92 12.01 -21.14
CA ASP A 190 17.23 10.58 -21.10
C ASP A 190 16.08 9.73 -20.53
N THR A 191 14.94 10.33 -20.16
CA THR A 191 13.78 9.61 -19.64
C THR A 191 13.23 8.68 -20.71
N ARG A 192 13.37 7.37 -20.47
CA ARG A 192 12.85 6.34 -21.37
C ARG A 192 11.34 6.49 -21.58
N ARG A 193 10.90 6.44 -22.83
CA ARG A 193 9.47 6.36 -23.17
C ARG A 193 8.93 4.94 -23.01
N VAL A 194 7.71 4.85 -22.50
CA VAL A 194 6.93 3.61 -22.43
C VAL A 194 5.73 3.78 -23.36
N ASP A 195 5.64 2.93 -24.38
CA ASP A 195 4.47 2.90 -25.24
C ASP A 195 3.31 2.13 -24.59
N ARG A 196 2.13 2.24 -25.20
CA ARG A 196 0.90 1.63 -24.69
C ARG A 196 0.97 0.10 -24.61
N GLU A 197 1.65 -0.55 -25.55
CA GLU A 197 1.74 -2.00 -25.55
C GLU A 197 2.68 -2.51 -24.46
N ALA A 198 3.80 -1.83 -24.25
CA ALA A 198 4.73 -2.07 -23.15
C ALA A 198 4.03 -1.87 -21.81
N ARG A 199 3.28 -0.76 -21.64
CA ARG A 199 2.48 -0.53 -20.44
C ARG A 199 1.49 -1.68 -20.19
N ALA A 200 0.75 -2.08 -21.21
CA ALA A 200 -0.25 -3.15 -21.08
C ALA A 200 0.39 -4.48 -20.67
N ARG A 201 1.58 -4.80 -21.21
CA ARG A 201 2.35 -5.98 -20.80
C ARG A 201 2.81 -5.90 -19.35
N ASP A 202 3.36 -4.75 -18.93
CA ASP A 202 3.83 -4.54 -17.55
C ASP A 202 2.69 -4.68 -16.54
N LEU A 203 1.52 -4.10 -16.82
CA LEU A 203 0.32 -4.22 -15.98
C LEU A 203 -0.21 -5.66 -15.94
N ALA A 204 -0.29 -6.36 -17.07
CA ALA A 204 -0.72 -7.75 -17.11
C ALA A 204 0.22 -8.69 -16.33
N ASP A 205 1.53 -8.44 -16.41
CA ASP A 205 2.54 -9.15 -15.65
C ASP A 205 2.40 -8.92 -14.15
N ARG A 206 2.20 -7.67 -13.73
CA ARG A 206 1.93 -7.30 -12.34
C ARG A 206 0.67 -8.00 -11.84
N ALA A 207 -0.44 -7.89 -12.56
CA ALA A 207 -1.72 -8.46 -12.17
C ALA A 207 -1.62 -9.99 -12.02
N ARG A 208 -0.93 -10.67 -12.95
CA ARG A 208 -0.65 -12.11 -12.84
C ARG A 208 0.14 -12.45 -11.58
N GLN A 209 1.19 -11.69 -11.25
CA GLN A 209 2.01 -11.93 -10.05
C GLN A 209 1.20 -11.73 -8.76
N LEU A 210 0.38 -10.68 -8.69
CA LEU A 210 -0.48 -10.39 -7.54
C LEU A 210 -1.56 -11.45 -7.38
N ARG A 211 -2.29 -11.79 -8.45
CA ARG A 211 -3.30 -12.86 -8.42
C ARG A 211 -2.67 -14.17 -7.94
N LYS A 212 -1.48 -14.55 -8.41
CA LYS A 212 -0.77 -15.75 -7.90
C LYS A 212 -0.49 -15.70 -6.39
N ARG A 213 -0.21 -14.52 -5.81
CA ARG A 213 -0.02 -14.36 -4.35
C ARG A 213 -1.31 -14.58 -3.57
N PHE A 214 -2.45 -14.15 -4.11
CA PHE A 214 -3.76 -14.24 -3.44
C PHE A 214 -4.57 -15.51 -3.82
N VAL A 215 -4.20 -16.23 -4.89
CA VAL A 215 -4.83 -17.49 -5.32
C VAL A 215 -4.45 -18.66 -4.41
N ALA A 216 -3.28 -18.63 -3.77
CA ALA A 216 -2.98 -19.57 -2.71
C ALA A 216 -3.92 -19.25 -1.54
N ALA A 217 -4.97 -20.07 -1.38
CA ALA A 217 -5.97 -19.98 -0.33
C ALA A 217 -5.34 -19.42 0.95
N ASP A 218 -5.87 -18.29 1.43
CA ASP A 218 -5.42 -17.69 2.67
C ASP A 218 -5.24 -18.84 3.69
N PRO A 219 -4.01 -19.15 4.12
CA PRO A 219 -3.76 -20.32 4.96
C PRO A 219 -4.51 -20.19 6.29
N ALA A 220 -4.94 -18.99 6.66
CA ALA A 220 -5.81 -18.74 7.80
C ALA A 220 -7.30 -19.01 7.51
N LEU A 221 -7.76 -18.99 6.25
CA LEU A 221 -9.18 -19.13 5.90
C LEU A 221 -9.83 -20.41 6.47
N PRO A 222 -9.24 -21.62 6.38
CA PRO A 222 -9.81 -22.80 7.01
C PRO A 222 -10.00 -22.65 8.53
N GLU A 223 -9.06 -21.98 9.21
CA GLU A 223 -9.12 -21.74 10.65
C GLU A 223 -10.12 -20.62 10.99
N ILE A 224 -10.18 -19.54 10.20
CA ILE A 224 -11.19 -18.48 10.31
C ILE A 224 -12.60 -19.06 10.16
N LEU A 225 -12.82 -19.91 9.15
CA LEU A 225 -14.10 -20.58 8.94
C LEU A 225 -14.42 -21.54 10.10
N ARG A 226 -13.44 -22.27 10.62
CA ARG A 226 -13.62 -23.14 11.80
C ARG A 226 -14.08 -22.34 13.01
N ARG A 227 -13.38 -21.24 13.35
CA ARG A 227 -13.72 -20.36 14.48
C ARG A 227 -15.09 -19.70 14.30
N ARG A 228 -15.40 -19.22 13.09
CA ARG A 228 -16.72 -18.68 12.76
C ARG A 228 -17.81 -19.72 13.00
N ASN A 229 -17.65 -20.92 12.45
CA ASN A 229 -18.67 -21.99 12.58
C ASN A 229 -18.86 -22.41 14.05
N ALA A 230 -17.78 -22.48 14.84
CA ALA A 230 -17.87 -22.76 16.28
C ALA A 230 -18.65 -21.66 17.00
N LEU A 231 -18.39 -20.39 16.67
CA LEU A 231 -19.09 -19.25 17.24
C LEU A 231 -20.57 -19.22 16.86
N GLU A 232 -20.90 -19.41 15.57
CA GLU A 232 -22.29 -19.49 15.07
C GLU A 232 -23.09 -20.63 15.73
N SER A 233 -22.43 -21.76 15.98
CA SER A 233 -23.03 -22.91 16.68
C SER A 233 -23.36 -22.55 18.13
N LEU A 234 -22.45 -21.85 18.82
CA LEU A 234 -22.62 -21.45 20.21
C LEU A 234 -23.74 -20.42 20.38
N ILE A 235 -23.81 -19.42 19.49
CA ILE A 235 -24.82 -18.34 19.58
C ILE A 235 -26.16 -18.70 18.94
N GLY A 236 -26.27 -19.87 18.29
CA GLY A 236 -27.50 -20.35 17.66
C GLY A 236 -27.97 -19.51 16.47
N ARG A 237 -27.09 -18.70 15.86
CA ARG A 237 -27.40 -17.87 14.69
C ARG A 237 -26.18 -17.66 13.80
N ARG A 238 -26.43 -17.43 12.51
CA ARG A 238 -25.37 -17.01 11.59
C ARG A 238 -24.97 -15.56 11.86
N LEU A 239 -23.68 -15.29 11.72
CA LEU A 239 -23.20 -13.92 11.70
C LEU A 239 -23.41 -13.33 10.30
N PRO A 240 -23.85 -12.07 10.17
CA PRO A 240 -24.00 -11.39 8.88
C PRO A 240 -22.63 -10.95 8.35
N VAL A 241 -21.71 -11.89 8.17
CA VAL A 241 -20.38 -11.62 7.61
C VAL A 241 -20.45 -11.90 6.10
N GLN A 242 -20.22 -10.87 5.29
CA GLN A 242 -19.87 -11.07 3.89
C GLN A 242 -18.46 -11.65 3.87
N THR A 243 -18.34 -12.95 3.58
CA THR A 243 -17.08 -13.45 3.03
C THR A 243 -17.00 -12.91 1.61
N LEU A 244 -15.94 -12.16 1.27
CA LEU A 244 -15.58 -11.93 -0.12
C LEU A 244 -15.51 -13.32 -0.76
N ASP A 245 -16.42 -13.61 -1.68
CA ASP A 245 -16.32 -14.82 -2.48
C ASP A 245 -15.06 -14.66 -3.34
N PRO A 246 -14.02 -15.47 -3.16
CA PRO A 246 -12.79 -15.35 -3.95
C PRO A 246 -13.02 -15.62 -5.44
N HIS A 247 -14.20 -16.12 -5.82
CA HIS A 247 -14.65 -16.26 -7.21
C HIS A 247 -15.50 -15.08 -7.71
N ILE A 248 -15.91 -14.16 -6.83
CA ILE A 248 -16.48 -12.86 -7.21
C ILE A 248 -15.34 -11.84 -7.21
N VAL A 249 -14.40 -12.06 -8.12
CA VAL A 249 -13.59 -11.00 -8.72
C VAL A 249 -14.01 -10.99 -10.18
N ASP A 250 -15.23 -10.50 -10.43
CA ASP A 250 -15.68 -10.20 -11.79
C ASP A 250 -15.25 -8.75 -12.13
N PRO A 251 -14.87 -8.46 -13.38
CA PRO A 251 -13.99 -7.36 -13.78
C PRO A 251 -14.61 -5.96 -13.67
#